data_AF-A0A140GAB8-F1
#
_entry.id   AF-A0A140GAB8-F1
#
_cell.length_a   1.000
_cell.length_b   1.000
_cell.length_c   1.000
_cell.angle_alpha   90.00
_cell.angle_beta   90.00
_cell.angle_gamma   90.00
#
_symmetry.space_group_name_H-M   'P 1'
#
loop_
_entity.id
_entity.type
_entity.pdbx_description
1 polymer ?
#
loop_
_entity_poly.entity_id
_entity_poly.type
_entity_poly.pdbx_seq_one_letter_code
_entity_poly.pdbx_strand_id
1 'polypeptide(L)' 'MNRRSKQLLIEPVRGSRKMSNFFWACIVFSGSLGFFLVGISSYLGRNLIPLLSSQQIFFVPQGIVMCF' A
#
# COMPACT_ATOMS: atom_id res chain seq x y z
N MET A 1 3.63 -24.22 -38.04
CA MET A 1 3.96 -23.67 -36.70
C MET A 1 2.69 -23.57 -35.87
N ASN A 2 2.33 -24.62 -35.15
CA ASN A 2 1.05 -24.74 -34.44
C ASN A 2 1.19 -24.18 -33.01
N ARG A 3 0.84 -22.90 -32.80
CA ARG A 3 0.84 -22.29 -31.47
C ARG A 3 -0.40 -22.78 -30.71
N ARG A 4 -0.27 -23.87 -29.94
CA ARG A 4 -1.26 -24.23 -28.91
C ARG A 4 -1.26 -23.13 -27.84
N SER A 5 -2.15 -22.15 -28.00
CA SER A 5 -2.47 -21.20 -26.95
C SER A 5 -2.95 -21.99 -25.74
N LYS A 6 -2.19 -21.92 -24.64
CA LYS A 6 -2.62 -22.46 -23.34
C LYS A 6 -4.03 -21.93 -23.07
N GLN A 7 -4.98 -22.83 -22.77
CA GLN A 7 -6.31 -22.43 -22.30
C GLN A 7 -6.14 -21.73 -20.94
N LEU A 8 -6.06 -20.40 -20.96
CA LEU A 8 -6.07 -19.59 -19.76
C LEU A 8 -7.51 -19.57 -19.23
N LEU A 9 -7.74 -20.24 -18.10
CA LEU A 9 -8.99 -20.12 -17.38
C LEU A 9 -9.01 -18.74 -16.72
N ILE A 10 -9.77 -17.81 -17.30
CA ILE A 10 -9.94 -16.46 -16.77
C ILE A 10 -11.33 -16.41 -16.13
N GLU A 11 -11.39 -16.53 -14.82
CA GLU A 11 -12.62 -16.37 -14.05
C GLU A 11 -12.74 -14.93 -13.55
N PRO A 12 -13.60 -14.09 -14.15
CA PRO A 12 -13.79 -12.72 -13.68
C PRO A 12 -14.54 -12.73 -12.35
N VAL A 13 -13.90 -12.18 -11.31
CA VAL A 13 -14.55 -11.95 -10.02
C VAL A 13 -15.67 -10.92 -10.21
N ARG A 14 -16.92 -11.40 -10.22
CA ARG A 14 -18.11 -10.54 -10.37
C ARG A 14 -18.13 -9.50 -9.24
N GLY A 15 -18.21 -8.22 -9.62
CA GLY A 15 -18.28 -7.10 -8.67
C GLY A 15 -16.95 -6.44 -8.32
N SER A 16 -15.80 -6.99 -8.76
CA SER A 16 -14.48 -6.39 -8.56
C SER A 16 -14.40 -4.93 -9.08
N ARG A 17 -15.02 -4.67 -10.24
CA ARG A 17 -15.04 -3.36 -10.92
C ARG A 17 -16.15 -2.41 -10.43
N LYS A 18 -16.81 -2.68 -9.31
CA LYS A 18 -17.79 -1.74 -8.74
C LYS A 18 -17.05 -0.48 -8.27
N MET A 19 -17.59 0.70 -8.58
CA MET A 19 -17.01 1.98 -8.13
C MET A 19 -16.87 2.06 -6.60
N SER A 20 -17.80 1.45 -5.85
CA SER A 20 -17.69 1.36 -4.39
C SER A 20 -16.46 0.57 -3.94
N ASN A 21 -16.12 -0.52 -4.63
CA ASN A 21 -14.96 -1.34 -4.33
C ASN A 21 -13.65 -0.59 -4.65
N PHE A 22 -13.65 0.20 -5.73
CA PHE A 22 -12.53 1.08 -6.05
C PHE A 22 -12.35 2.20 -5.01
N PHE A 23 -13.45 2.81 -4.54
CA PHE A 23 -13.41 3.81 -3.49
C PHE A 23 -12.78 3.28 -2.19
N TRP A 24 -13.24 2.11 -1.73
CA TRP A 24 -12.64 1.44 -0.58
C TRP A 24 -11.17 1.07 -0.80
N ALA A 25 -10.82 0.57 -1.99
CA ALA A 25 -9.43 0.29 -2.33
C ALA A 25 -8.56 1.56 -2.28
N CYS A 26 -9.05 2.70 -2.78
CA CYS A 26 -8.33 3.97 -2.70
C CYS A 26 -8.14 4.46 -1.27
N ILE A 27 -9.13 4.29 -0.40
CA ILE A 27 -9.01 4.65 1.03
C ILE A 27 -7.94 3.80 1.70
N VAL A 28 -8.02 2.48 1.56
CA VAL A 28 -7.06 1.55 2.17
C VAL A 28 -5.66 1.79 1.62
N PHE A 29 -5.53 1.99 0.31
CA PHE A 29 -4.27 2.31 -0.34
C PHE A 29 -3.67 3.61 0.21
N SER A 30 -4.46 4.68 0.29
CA SER A 30 -4.02 5.98 0.83
C SER A 30 -3.59 5.86 2.31
N GLY A 31 -4.32 5.08 3.10
CA GLY A 31 -3.95 4.79 4.50
C GLY A 31 -2.62 4.04 4.59
N SER A 32 -2.44 2.96 3.82
CA SER A 32 -1.19 2.19 3.79
C SER A 32 0.00 3.02 3.31
N LEU A 33 -0.21 3.91 2.32
CA LEU A 33 0.82 4.82 1.84
C LEU A 33 1.23 5.83 2.93
N GLY A 34 0.28 6.29 3.75
CA GLY A 34 0.57 7.11 4.92
C GLY A 34 1.47 6.41 5.94
N PHE A 35 1.15 5.16 6.30
CA PHE A 35 2.00 4.35 7.20
C PHE A 35 3.39 4.11 6.63
N PHE A 36 3.47 3.78 5.34
CA PHE A 36 4.74 3.59 4.64
C PHE A 36 5.60 4.86 4.64
N LEU A 37 5.00 6.03 4.38
CA LEU A 37 5.69 7.31 4.43
C LEU A 37 6.18 7.64 5.85
N VAL A 38 5.39 7.34 6.89
CA VAL A 38 5.82 7.51 8.29
C VAL A 38 6.99 6.57 8.64
N GLY A 39 6.97 5.32 8.18
CA GLY A 39 8.07 4.39 8.35
C GLY A 39 9.37 4.85 7.66
N ILE A 40 9.27 5.36 6.43
CA ILE A 40 10.40 6.00 5.72
C ILE A 40 10.89 7.25 6.47
N SER A 41 9.96 8.07 6.97
CA SER A 41 10.26 9.27 7.76
C SER A 41 11.06 8.92 9.02
N SER A 42 10.67 7.84 9.70
CA SER A 42 11.38 7.30 10.86
C SER A 42 12.78 6.79 10.50
N TYR A 43 12.96 6.16 9.32
CA TYR A 43 14.29 5.74 8.83
C TYR A 43 15.21 6.93 8.54
N LEU A 44 14.69 8.00 7.91
CA LEU A 44 15.49 9.17 7.54
C LEU A 44 15.70 10.15 8.71
N GLY A 45 14.98 10.00 9.82
CA GLY A 45 15.02 10.91 10.97
C GLY A 45 14.54 12.34 10.66
N ARG A 46 13.80 12.52 9.57
CA ARG A 46 13.21 13.80 9.16
C ARG A 46 11.73 13.64 8.90
N ASN A 47 10.93 14.65 9.23
CA ASN A 47 9.49 14.67 8.98
C ASN A 47 9.22 14.89 7.48
N LEU A 48 8.90 13.83 6.73
CA LEU A 48 8.43 13.94 5.33
C LEU A 48 7.00 14.51 5.26
N ILE A 49 6.23 14.34 6.33
CA ILE A 49 4.87 14.85 6.46
C ILE A 49 4.91 15.98 7.49
N PRO A 50 4.69 17.25 7.10
CA PRO A 50 4.77 18.39 8.03
C PRO A 50 3.71 18.36 9.13
N LEU A 51 2.68 17.52 8.99
CA LEU A 51 1.60 17.32 9.96
C LEU A 51 1.92 16.29 11.05
N LEU A 52 2.91 15.42 10.84
CA LEU A 52 3.22 14.30 11.73
C LEU A 52 4.68 14.36 12.17
N SER A 53 4.90 14.48 13.48
CA SER A 53 6.26 14.42 14.05
C SER A 53 6.75 12.97 14.08
N SER A 54 7.47 12.57 13.03
CA SER A 54 8.22 11.31 12.95
C SER A 54 9.47 11.30 13.85
N GLN A 55 9.91 12.46 14.36
CA GLN A 55 11.09 12.57 15.25
C GLN A 55 10.95 11.79 16.56
N GLN A 56 9.73 11.52 17.03
CA GLN A 56 9.49 10.72 18.24
C GLN A 56 9.36 9.22 17.96
N ILE A 57 9.26 8.80 16.70
CA ILE A 57 9.06 7.39 16.34
C ILE A 57 10.42 6.75 16.07
N PHE A 58 10.86 5.89 16.99
CA PHE A 58 12.09 5.13 16.82
C PHE A 58 11.91 4.06 15.73
N PHE A 59 12.87 3.97 14.80
CA PHE A 59 12.76 3.10 13.62
C PHE A 59 12.57 1.62 13.96
N VAL A 60 13.21 1.12 15.02
CA VAL A 60 13.05 -0.26 15.52
C VAL A 60 12.51 -0.25 16.95
N PRO A 61 11.39 -0.93 17.27
CA PRO A 61 10.61 -1.82 16.42
C PRO A 61 9.44 -1.13 15.70
N GLN A 62 9.06 0.08 16.09
CA GLN A 62 7.77 0.65 15.68
C GLN A 62 7.77 1.15 14.23
N GLY A 63 8.80 1.86 13.80
CA GLY A 63 8.89 2.38 12.44
C GLY A 63 8.95 1.29 11.36
N ILE A 64 9.69 0.20 11.63
CA ILE A 64 9.84 -0.91 10.68
C ILE A 64 8.54 -1.68 10.49
N VAL A 65 7.73 -1.84 11.55
CA VAL A 65 6.41 -2.48 11.45
C VAL A 65 5.44 -1.64 10.61
N MET A 66 5.59 -0.30 10.57
CA MET A 66 4.75 0.56 9.74
C MET A 66 5.08 0.48 8.24
N CYS A 67 6.22 -0.11 7.86
CA CYS A 67 6.58 -0.35 6.47
C CYS A 67 6.00 -1.65 5.89
N PHE A 68 5.54 -2.58 6.74
CA PHE A 68 4.99 -3.89 6.39
C PHE A 68 3.46 -3.90 6.55
#